data_AF-A0A0X1RX38-F1
#
_entry.id   AF-A0A0X1RX38-F1
#
_cell.length_a   1.000
_cell.length_b   1.000
_cell.length_c   1.000
_cell.angle_alpha   90.00
_cell.angle_beta   90.00
_cell.angle_gamma   90.00
#
_symmetry.space_group_name_H-M   'P 1'
#
loop_
_entity.id
_entity.type
_entity.pdbx_description
1 polymer ?
#
loop_
_entity_poly.entity_id
_entity_poly.type
_entity_poly.pdbx_seq_one_letter_code
_entity_poly.pdbx_strand_id
1 'polypeptide(L)'
;MRNLLNKKLKNEKGLTLIELLAVIVILAIIALIAIPAIGNIISNSKSKAILSDATTIVAGAKTAIADGACTASGTTATCTADQLKDYVEGVTLDTSDKVEKSGATYTITYANLSGLNKKYSQELFKQDTPKTTATQADIAKAMGNK
;
A
#
# COMPACT_ATOMS: atom_id res chain seq x y z
N MET A 1 0.39 -5.01 -63.03
CA MET A 1 0.08 -5.07 -61.57
C MET A 1 0.50 -3.83 -60.76
N ARG A 2 0.93 -2.70 -61.36
CA ARG A 2 1.40 -1.51 -60.60
C ARG A 2 0.31 -0.49 -60.23
N ASN A 3 -0.88 -0.58 -60.81
CA ASN A 3 -1.94 0.42 -60.65
C ASN A 3 -2.84 0.25 -59.40
N LEU A 4 -2.67 -0.85 -58.64
CA LEU A 4 -3.44 -1.09 -57.41
C LEU A 4 -2.81 -0.44 -56.17
N LEU A 5 -1.47 -0.32 -56.16
CA LEU A 5 -0.71 0.31 -55.06
C LEU A 5 -0.89 1.85 -55.05
N ASN A 6 -0.92 2.49 -56.22
CA ASN A 6 -1.13 3.95 -56.35
C ASN A 6 -2.54 4.42 -55.96
N LYS A 7 -3.53 3.53 -55.86
CA LYS A 7 -4.91 3.89 -55.50
C LYS A 7 -5.14 3.91 -53.99
N LYS A 8 -4.36 3.15 -53.21
CA LYS A 8 -4.45 3.14 -51.74
C LYS A 8 -3.85 4.40 -51.09
N LEU A 9 -2.74 4.92 -51.62
CA LEU A 9 -2.07 6.13 -51.11
C LEU A 9 -2.87 7.43 -51.35
N LYS A 10 -3.87 7.41 -52.23
CA LYS A 10 -4.75 8.57 -52.53
C LYS A 10 -6.06 8.59 -51.72
N ASN A 11 -6.29 7.58 -50.88
CA ASN A 11 -7.49 7.46 -50.05
C ASN A 11 -7.26 7.81 -48.56
N GLU A 12 -6.19 8.52 -48.26
CA GLU A 12 -5.97 9.15 -46.95
C GLU A 12 -6.88 10.38 -46.83
N LYS A 13 -8.18 10.15 -46.58
CA LYS A 13 -9.06 11.22 -46.10
C LYS A 13 -8.53 11.65 -44.73
N GLY A 14 -7.75 12.73 -44.70
CA GLY A 14 -7.17 13.26 -43.47
C GLY A 14 -8.25 13.66 -42.48
N LEU A 15 -8.06 13.31 -41.21
CA LEU A 15 -8.83 13.88 -40.11
C LEU A 15 -8.70 15.40 -40.12
N THR A 16 -9.81 16.09 -39.92
CA THR A 16 -9.80 17.54 -39.80
C THR A 16 -9.31 17.94 -38.41
N LEU A 17 -8.63 19.09 -38.29
CA LEU A 17 -8.15 19.59 -37.00
C LEU A 17 -9.30 19.81 -36.00
N ILE A 18 -10.51 20.14 -36.48
CA ILE A 18 -11.68 20.35 -35.64
C ILE A 18 -12.19 19.05 -35.01
N GLU A 19 -12.11 17.92 -35.71
CA GLU A 19 -12.49 16.61 -35.17
C GLU A 19 -11.52 16.17 -34.07
N LEU A 20 -10.21 16.38 -34.28
CA LEU A 20 -9.22 16.14 -33.23
C LEU A 20 -9.42 17.06 -32.03
N LEU A 21 -9.78 18.33 -32.27
CA LEU A 21 -10.03 19.31 -31.21
C LEU A 21 -11.24 18.91 -30.34
N ALA A 22 -12.33 18.43 -30.93
CA ALA A 22 -13.49 17.99 -30.17
C ALA A 22 -13.15 16.80 -29.23
N VAL A 23 -12.34 15.85 -29.69
CA VAL A 23 -11.93 14.68 -28.90
C VAL A 23 -11.08 15.08 -27.70
N ILE A 24 -10.08 15.95 -27.89
CA ILE A 24 -9.21 16.37 -26.78
C ILE A 24 -9.97 17.16 -25.71
N VAL A 25 -10.99 17.94 -26.10
CA VAL A 25 -11.85 18.67 -25.15
C VAL A 25 -12.62 17.70 -24.27
N ILE A 26 -13.22 16.67 -24.87
CA ILE A 26 -13.95 15.64 -24.11
C ILE A 26 -13.00 14.89 -23.16
N LEU A 27 -11.81 14.48 -23.66
CA LEU A 27 -10.80 13.83 -22.83
C LEU A 27 -10.32 14.72 -21.67
N ALA A 28 -10.19 16.03 -21.89
CA ALA A 28 -9.80 16.97 -20.85
C ALA A 28 -10.84 17.07 -19.72
N ILE A 29 -12.13 17.12 -20.06
CA ILE A 29 -13.22 17.15 -19.07
C ILE A 29 -13.25 15.86 -18.25
N ILE A 30 -13.11 14.70 -18.91
CA ILE A 30 -13.06 13.40 -18.22
C ILE A 30 -11.83 13.33 -17.31
N ALA A 31 -10.66 13.74 -17.80
CA ALA A 31 -9.42 13.71 -17.04
C ALA A 31 -9.48 14.59 -15.77
N LEU A 32 -10.12 15.76 -15.86
CA LEU A 32 -10.28 16.68 -14.72
C LEU A 32 -10.93 16.00 -13.51
N ILE A 33 -11.99 15.20 -13.73
CA ILE A 33 -12.72 14.51 -12.66
C ILE A 33 -12.00 13.20 -12.27
N ALA A 34 -11.45 12.48 -13.26
CA ALA A 34 -10.86 11.17 -13.06
C ALA A 34 -9.53 11.22 -12.26
N ILE A 35 -8.66 12.18 -12.52
CA ILE A 35 -7.34 12.29 -11.88
C ILE A 35 -7.42 12.34 -10.34
N PRO A 36 -8.18 13.25 -9.71
CA PRO A 36 -8.27 13.31 -8.26
C PRO A 36 -8.93 12.06 -7.65
N ALA A 37 -9.95 11.50 -8.33
CA ALA A 37 -10.62 10.29 -7.87
C ALA A 37 -9.69 9.07 -7.87
N ILE A 38 -8.96 8.85 -8.96
CA ILE A 38 -8.00 7.75 -9.09
C ILE A 38 -6.85 7.93 -8.09
N GLY A 39 -6.35 9.16 -7.90
CA GLY A 39 -5.31 9.43 -6.90
C GLY A 39 -5.71 9.02 -5.48
N ASN A 40 -6.95 9.31 -5.08
CA ASN A 40 -7.45 8.91 -3.76
C ASN A 40 -7.63 7.38 -3.65
N ILE A 41 -8.10 6.71 -4.71
CA ILE A 41 -8.21 5.24 -4.75
C ILE A 41 -6.84 4.60 -4.60
N ILE A 42 -5.84 5.03 -5.37
CA ILE A 42 -4.47 4.52 -5.29
C ILE A 42 -3.88 4.71 -3.89
N SER A 43 -4.05 5.90 -3.31
CA SER A 43 -3.57 6.22 -1.96
C SER A 43 -4.19 5.30 -0.90
N ASN A 44 -5.49 5.03 -1.01
CA ASN A 44 -6.19 4.12 -0.11
C ASN A 44 -5.74 2.66 -0.30
N SER A 45 -5.56 2.21 -1.54
CA SER A 45 -5.06 0.87 -1.85
C SER A 45 -3.65 0.64 -1.31
N LYS A 46 -2.75 1.62 -1.48
CA LYS A 46 -1.39 1.56 -0.93
C LYS A 46 -1.40 1.49 0.60
N SER A 47 -2.23 2.31 1.25
CA SER A 47 -2.34 2.31 2.71
C SER A 47 -2.89 0.98 3.23
N LYS A 48 -3.90 0.40 2.56
CA LYS A 48 -4.42 -0.94 2.88
C LYS A 48 -3.38 -2.04 2.72
N ALA A 49 -2.56 -2.00 1.67
CA ALA A 49 -1.46 -2.95 1.46
C ALA A 49 -0.47 -2.89 2.63
N ILE A 50 -0.03 -1.69 3.02
CA ILE A 50 0.86 -1.49 4.18
C ILE A 50 0.27 -2.08 5.47
N LEU A 51 -1.03 -1.89 5.73
CA LEU A 51 -1.69 -2.45 6.91
C LEU A 51 -1.82 -3.97 6.86
N SER A 52 -2.03 -4.52 5.66
CA SER A 52 -2.04 -5.96 5.42
C SER A 52 -0.65 -6.57 5.69
N ASP A 53 0.40 -5.92 5.21
CA ASP A 53 1.79 -6.31 5.48
C ASP A 53 2.06 -6.29 6.98
N ALA A 54 1.70 -5.20 7.66
CA ALA A 54 1.85 -5.08 9.12
C ALA A 54 1.11 -6.20 9.87
N THR A 55 -0.08 -6.59 9.41
CA THR A 55 -0.84 -7.70 10.00
C THR A 55 -0.14 -9.05 9.77
N THR A 56 0.41 -9.26 8.58
CA THR A 56 1.19 -10.45 8.23
C THR A 56 2.45 -10.54 9.09
N ILE A 57 3.16 -9.42 9.30
CA ILE A 57 4.33 -9.35 10.18
C ILE A 57 3.95 -9.71 11.62
N VAL A 58 2.85 -9.15 12.15
CA VAL A 58 2.39 -9.48 13.51
C VAL A 58 1.99 -10.96 13.63
N ALA A 59 1.37 -11.54 12.59
CA ALA A 59 1.04 -12.97 12.56
C ALA A 59 2.30 -13.84 12.55
N GLY A 60 3.29 -13.51 11.71
CA GLY A 60 4.59 -14.17 11.71
C GLY A 60 5.31 -14.06 13.05
N ALA A 61 5.27 -12.88 13.68
CA ALA A 61 5.85 -12.67 15.00
C ALA A 61 5.17 -13.50 16.09
N LYS A 62 3.84 -13.71 16.02
CA LYS A 62 3.15 -14.62 16.95
C LYS A 62 3.68 -16.04 16.85
N THR A 63 3.91 -16.51 15.63
CA THR A 63 4.50 -17.84 15.38
C THR A 63 5.95 -17.89 15.85
N ALA A 64 6.78 -16.89 15.51
CA ALA A 64 8.18 -16.81 15.93
C ALA A 64 8.34 -16.77 17.46
N ILE A 65 7.45 -16.08 18.17
CA ILE A 65 7.43 -16.06 19.64
C ILE A 65 7.00 -17.42 20.21
N ALA A 66 6.02 -18.09 19.59
CA ALA A 66 5.59 -19.42 20.01
C ALA A 66 6.70 -20.46 19.81
N ASP A 67 7.51 -20.33 18.77
CA ASP A 67 8.65 -21.19 18.48
C ASP A 67 9.91 -20.83 19.30
N GLY A 68 9.89 -19.71 20.04
CA GLY A 68 11.02 -19.25 20.84
C GLY A 68 12.17 -18.63 20.04
N ALA A 69 11.95 -18.26 18.78
CA ALA A 69 12.95 -17.64 17.91
C ALA A 69 13.25 -16.17 18.27
N CYS A 70 12.36 -15.53 19.03
CA CYS A 70 12.46 -14.13 19.44
C CYS A 70 13.15 -13.97 20.81
N THR A 71 13.73 -12.79 21.03
CA THR A 71 14.42 -12.48 22.29
C THR A 71 13.40 -12.22 23.40
N ALA A 72 13.40 -13.04 24.46
CA ALA A 72 12.53 -12.85 25.62
C ALA A 72 13.28 -12.19 26.79
N SER A 73 12.63 -11.21 27.43
CA SER A 73 13.10 -10.56 28.66
C SER A 73 11.91 -10.37 29.61
N GLY A 74 11.85 -11.20 30.65
CA GLY A 74 10.73 -11.23 31.59
C GLY A 74 9.41 -11.55 30.88
N THR A 75 8.43 -10.64 30.99
CA THR A 75 7.10 -10.78 30.36
C THR A 75 7.04 -10.21 28.94
N THR A 76 8.17 -9.74 28.40
CA THR A 76 8.28 -9.11 27.10
C THR A 76 9.02 -10.02 26.13
N ALA A 77 8.54 -10.14 24.89
CA ALA A 77 9.26 -10.80 23.80
C ALA A 77 9.42 -9.82 22.64
N THR A 78 10.62 -9.75 22.07
CA THR A 78 10.97 -8.86 20.97
C THR A 78 11.52 -9.67 19.81
N CYS A 79 10.90 -9.54 18.64
CA CYS A 79 11.35 -10.11 17.38
C CYS A 79 11.91 -9.00 16.48
N THR A 80 13.17 -9.07 16.11
CA THR A 80 13.78 -8.16 15.13
C THR A 80 13.50 -8.62 13.69
N ALA A 81 13.76 -7.75 12.70
CA ALA A 81 13.64 -8.09 11.29
C ALA A 81 14.38 -9.40 10.90
N ASP A 82 15.60 -9.58 11.40
CA ASP A 82 16.39 -10.80 11.12
C ASP A 82 15.75 -12.07 11.67
N GLN A 83 15.06 -11.97 12.81
CA GLN A 83 14.35 -13.10 13.43
C GLN A 83 13.01 -13.38 12.72
N LEU A 84 12.43 -12.38 12.05
CA LEU A 84 11.13 -12.49 11.39
C LEU A 84 11.23 -12.91 9.92
N LYS A 85 12.40 -12.85 9.31
CA LYS A 85 12.61 -13.18 7.88
C LYS A 85 12.13 -14.59 7.50
N ASP A 86 12.23 -15.55 8.41
CA ASP A 86 11.86 -16.96 8.18
C ASP A 86 10.36 -17.21 8.52
N TYR A 87 9.67 -16.20 9.03
CA TYR A 87 8.28 -16.27 9.50
C TYR A 87 7.32 -15.37 8.72
N VAL A 88 7.85 -14.50 7.86
CA VAL A 88 7.08 -13.52 7.09
C VAL A 88 7.50 -13.61 5.63
N GLU A 89 6.57 -14.01 4.76
CA GLU A 89 6.82 -14.09 3.32
C GLU A 89 6.24 -12.86 2.58
N GLY A 90 6.94 -12.43 1.54
CA GLY A 90 6.45 -11.40 0.62
C GLY A 90 6.49 -9.96 1.14
N VAL A 91 7.01 -9.73 2.36
CA VAL A 91 7.18 -8.40 2.95
C VAL A 91 8.66 -8.09 3.12
N THR A 92 9.08 -6.90 2.71
CA THR A 92 10.45 -6.43 2.95
C THR A 92 10.50 -5.72 4.31
N LEU A 93 11.35 -6.21 5.20
CA LEU A 93 11.58 -5.64 6.52
C LEU A 93 12.87 -4.83 6.53
N ASP A 94 12.81 -3.62 7.08
CA ASP A 94 13.98 -2.82 7.38
C ASP A 94 14.62 -3.26 8.70
N THR A 95 15.90 -2.95 8.90
CA THR A 95 16.63 -3.32 10.14
C THR A 95 16.04 -2.72 11.42
N SER A 96 15.30 -1.63 11.31
CA SER A 96 14.59 -0.97 12.41
C SER A 96 13.23 -1.60 12.71
N ASP A 97 12.73 -2.47 11.85
CA ASP A 97 11.44 -3.12 12.01
C ASP A 97 11.53 -4.21 13.08
N LYS A 98 10.52 -4.22 13.96
CA LYS A 98 10.41 -5.19 15.05
C LYS A 98 8.98 -5.37 15.50
N VAL A 99 8.73 -6.49 16.16
CA VAL A 99 7.49 -6.73 16.91
C VAL A 99 7.81 -6.99 18.36
N GLU A 100 7.12 -6.31 19.26
CA GLU A 100 7.24 -6.45 20.70
C GLU A 100 5.91 -6.94 21.27
N LYS A 101 5.95 -8.04 22.00
CA LYS A 101 4.83 -8.55 22.79
C LYS A 101 5.05 -8.17 24.24
N SER A 102 4.07 -7.49 24.84
CA SER A 102 4.02 -7.24 26.29
C SER A 102 2.66 -7.69 26.83
N GLY A 103 2.67 -8.77 27.63
CA GLY A 103 1.43 -9.43 28.06
C GLY A 103 0.63 -9.97 26.87
N ALA A 104 -0.59 -9.46 26.68
CA ALA A 104 -1.48 -9.82 25.56
C ALA A 104 -1.35 -8.86 24.35
N THR A 105 -0.60 -7.77 24.48
CA THR A 105 -0.51 -6.72 23.46
C THR A 105 0.71 -6.93 22.57
N TYR A 106 0.49 -6.87 21.25
CA TYR A 106 1.56 -6.85 20.26
C TYR A 106 1.68 -5.43 19.70
N THR A 107 2.89 -4.89 19.75
CA THR A 107 3.27 -3.59 19.19
C THR A 107 4.25 -3.84 18.05
N ILE A 108 3.95 -3.30 16.86
CA ILE A 108 4.82 -3.39 15.71
C ILE A 108 5.49 -2.04 15.47
N THR A 109 6.79 -2.05 15.23
CA THR A 109 7.53 -0.97 14.57
C THR A 109 7.74 -1.41 13.11
N TYR A 110 7.17 -0.69 12.16
CA TYR A 110 7.27 -0.95 10.72
C TYR A 110 7.43 0.38 9.97
N ALA A 111 8.56 0.55 9.28
CA ALA A 111 8.92 1.81 8.61
C ALA A 111 7.87 2.27 7.58
N ASN A 112 7.29 1.34 6.83
CA ASN A 112 6.31 1.64 5.79
C ASN A 112 4.97 2.17 6.34
N LEU A 113 4.69 2.05 7.65
CA LEU A 113 3.54 2.73 8.26
C LEU A 113 3.62 4.26 8.14
N SER A 114 4.82 4.81 7.94
CA SER A 114 4.99 6.23 7.65
C SER A 114 4.37 6.66 6.30
N GLY A 115 4.13 5.71 5.39
CA GLY A 115 3.53 5.94 4.07
C GLY A 115 2.00 5.95 4.06
N LEU A 116 1.35 5.85 5.22
CA LEU A 116 -0.11 5.89 5.32
C LEU A 116 -0.67 7.26 4.96
N ASN A 117 -1.83 7.26 4.30
CA ASN A 117 -2.55 8.51 4.04
C ASN A 117 -3.26 9.03 5.30
N LYS A 118 -3.73 10.28 5.25
CA LYS A 118 -4.38 10.95 6.40
C LYS A 118 -5.54 10.14 7.00
N LYS A 119 -6.35 9.48 6.16
CA LYS A 119 -7.48 8.68 6.62
C LYS A 119 -7.02 7.55 7.55
N TYR A 120 -6.08 6.71 7.09
CA TYR A 120 -5.60 5.59 7.89
C TYR A 120 -4.70 6.04 9.05
N SER A 121 -3.91 7.10 8.89
CA SER A 121 -3.14 7.67 10.01
C SER A 121 -4.04 8.12 11.16
N GLN A 122 -5.19 8.72 10.84
CA GLN A 122 -6.18 9.10 11.85
C GLN A 122 -6.87 7.89 12.48
N GLU A 123 -7.19 6.85 11.70
CA GLU A 123 -7.80 5.63 12.21
C GLU A 123 -6.84 4.83 13.13
N LEU A 124 -5.54 4.76 12.80
CA LEU A 124 -4.53 4.06 13.60
C LEU A 124 -4.02 4.89 14.78
N PHE A 125 -3.63 6.15 14.54
CA PHE A 125 -2.84 6.93 15.50
C PHE A 125 -3.64 8.06 16.15
N LYS A 126 -4.89 8.29 15.72
CA LYS A 126 -5.69 9.47 16.12
C LYS A 126 -4.98 10.80 15.86
N GLN A 127 -4.08 10.81 14.86
CA GLN A 127 -3.29 11.96 14.46
C GLN A 127 -3.15 12.00 12.93
N ASP A 128 -3.00 13.19 12.37
CA ASP A 128 -2.83 13.39 10.93
C ASP A 128 -1.46 12.90 10.41
N THR A 129 -0.48 12.79 11.31
CA THR A 129 0.88 12.38 10.98
C THR A 129 1.04 10.86 11.13
N PRO A 130 1.52 10.18 10.07
CA PRO A 130 1.91 8.78 10.16
C PRO A 130 2.99 8.56 11.22
N LYS A 131 2.92 7.44 11.94
CA LYS A 131 3.98 6.95 12.82
C LYS A 131 4.49 5.61 12.32
N THR A 132 5.67 5.23 12.76
CA THR A 132 6.26 3.92 12.44
C THR A 132 5.88 2.84 13.46
N THR A 133 5.16 3.17 14.54
CA THR A 133 4.82 2.22 15.60
C THR A 133 3.32 2.20 15.86
N ALA A 134 2.71 1.02 15.83
CA ALA A 134 1.28 0.79 16.05
C ALA A 134 1.03 -0.46 16.90
N THR A 135 -0.09 -0.53 17.62
CA THR A 135 -0.52 -1.78 18.26
C THR A 135 -1.31 -2.64 17.29
N GLN A 136 -1.31 -3.97 17.48
CA GLN A 136 -2.14 -4.89 16.70
C GLN A 136 -3.63 -4.51 16.77
N ALA A 137 -4.11 -4.03 17.93
CA ALA A 137 -5.50 -3.63 18.10
C ALA A 137 -5.85 -2.41 17.23
N ASP A 138 -4.93 -1.46 17.09
CA ASP A 138 -5.13 -0.27 16.27
C ASP A 138 -5.09 -0.61 14.78
N ILE A 139 -4.18 -1.50 14.36
CA ILE A 139 -4.14 -2.01 12.98
C ILE A 139 -5.44 -2.74 12.64
N ALA A 140 -5.93 -3.61 13.54
CA ALA A 140 -7.17 -4.35 13.33
C ALA A 140 -8.38 -3.41 13.15
N LYS A 141 -8.48 -2.36 13.98
CA LYS A 141 -9.52 -1.33 13.87
C LYS A 141 -9.47 -0.58 12.54
N ALA A 142 -8.28 -0.19 12.10
CA ALA A 142 -8.10 0.52 10.83
C ALA A 142 -8.34 -0.35 9.59
N MET A 143 -8.21 -1.68 9.72
CA MET A 143 -8.64 -2.62 8.68
C MET A 143 -10.15 -2.88 8.67
N GLY A 144 -10.91 -2.29 9.60
CA GLY A 144 -12.37 -2.38 9.66
C GLY A 144 -12.90 -3.53 10.50
N ASN A 145 -12.04 -4.20 11.28
CA ASN A 145 -12.47 -5.20 12.25
C ASN A 145 -12.92 -4.47 13.53
N LYS A 146 -14.24 -4.29 13.68
CA LYS A 146 -14.86 -3.73 14.90
C LYS A 146 -14.74 -4.70 16.06
#